data_AF-A0A0E3YZZ1-F1
#
_entry.id   AF-A0A0E3YZZ1-F1
#
_cell.length_a   1.000
_cell.length_b   1.000
_cell.length_c   1.000
_cell.angle_alpha   90.00
_cell.angle_beta   90.00
_cell.angle_gamma   90.00
#
_symmetry.space_group_name_H-M   'P 1'
#
loop_
_entity.id
_entity.type
_entity.pdbx_description
1 polymer ?
#
loop_
_entity_poly.entity_id
_entity_poly.type
_entity_poly.pdbx_seq_one_letter_code
_entity_poly.pdbx_strand_id
1 'polypeptide(L)'
;MKTATTRTWLFGFAAALLLAMPAWAGPPLLCDPFDTAGAPSLAWGGDRWNQPLADYDLDRLATRTEALLAADTPVIARMETLRRAAIYASRDGRIARQLASRLDARIAAAGSGDAKALALFDSGYFLETLQEVVRLQSYDMPGVGPVDTAALRALLAQEDGSARIDRALALRPDDPSMRFAAALVARADQRAGAGAAHAQRARAGAEGDRLLALNIGLISP
;
A
#
# COMPACT_ATOMS: atom_id res chain seq x y z
N MET A 1 -68.59 -5.70 -45.10
CA MET A 1 -67.21 -5.48 -45.57
C MET A 1 -66.36 -4.99 -44.40
N LYS A 2 -65.12 -5.47 -44.33
CA LYS A 2 -64.32 -5.72 -43.13
C LYS A 2 -63.84 -4.45 -42.41
N THR A 3 -64.03 -4.39 -41.09
CA THR A 3 -63.36 -3.46 -40.17
C THR A 3 -61.93 -3.94 -39.91
N ALA A 4 -60.94 -3.07 -40.14
CA ALA A 4 -59.53 -3.36 -39.90
C ALA A 4 -59.14 -2.92 -38.49
N THR A 5 -58.73 -3.87 -37.66
CA THR A 5 -58.24 -3.64 -36.30
C THR A 5 -56.72 -3.54 -36.32
N THR A 6 -56.20 -2.33 -36.12
CA THR A 6 -54.76 -2.04 -36.04
C THR A 6 -54.20 -2.52 -34.71
N ARG A 7 -53.19 -3.39 -34.76
CA ARG A 7 -52.60 -4.06 -33.60
C ARG A 7 -51.27 -3.37 -33.23
N THR A 8 -51.32 -2.48 -32.25
CA THR A 8 -50.13 -1.75 -31.76
C THR A 8 -49.33 -2.65 -30.82
N TRP A 9 -48.13 -3.06 -31.23
CA TRP A 9 -47.16 -3.75 -30.37
C TRP A 9 -46.26 -2.70 -29.70
N LEU A 10 -46.46 -2.48 -28.40
CA LEU A 10 -45.50 -1.76 -27.56
C LEU A 10 -44.43 -2.76 -27.11
N PHE A 11 -43.27 -2.75 -27.74
CA PHE A 11 -42.07 -3.39 -27.21
C PHE A 11 -41.51 -2.52 -26.07
N GLY A 12 -41.78 -2.93 -24.83
CA GLY A 12 -41.14 -2.36 -23.64
C GLY A 12 -39.68 -2.80 -23.56
N PHE A 13 -38.75 -1.86 -23.73
CA PHE A 13 -37.33 -2.05 -23.43
C PHE A 13 -37.15 -2.12 -21.91
N ALA A 14 -36.98 -3.32 -21.35
CA ALA A 14 -36.57 -3.49 -19.97
C ALA A 14 -35.07 -3.17 -19.86
N ALA A 15 -34.73 -2.02 -19.29
CA ALA A 15 -33.35 -1.64 -18.99
C ALA A 15 -32.84 -2.47 -17.80
N ALA A 16 -32.03 -3.50 -18.08
CA ALA A 16 -31.27 -4.21 -17.06
C ALA A 16 -30.10 -3.33 -16.59
N LEU A 17 -30.28 -2.66 -15.44
CA LEU A 17 -29.18 -2.05 -14.69
C LEU A 17 -28.30 -3.17 -14.14
N LEU A 18 -27.26 -3.53 -14.89
CA LEU A 18 -26.17 -4.36 -14.40
C LEU A 18 -25.48 -3.61 -13.26
N LEU A 19 -25.68 -4.08 -12.03
CA LEU A 19 -24.88 -3.70 -10.87
C LEU A 19 -23.43 -4.09 -11.19
N ALA A 20 -22.63 -3.13 -11.65
CA ALA A 20 -21.19 -3.26 -11.70
C ALA A 20 -20.70 -3.42 -10.26
N MET A 21 -20.51 -4.66 -9.83
CA MET A 21 -19.79 -4.96 -8.60
C MET A 21 -18.42 -4.29 -8.74
N PRO A 22 -18.01 -3.39 -7.82
CA PRO A 22 -16.69 -2.81 -7.88
C PRO A 22 -15.69 -3.97 -7.89
N ALA A 23 -14.89 -4.05 -8.94
CA ALA A 23 -13.82 -5.02 -9.01
C ALA A 23 -12.97 -4.82 -7.76
N TRP A 24 -12.97 -5.84 -6.88
CA TRP A 24 -12.16 -5.84 -5.67
C TRP A 24 -10.70 -5.85 -6.13
N ALA A 25 -10.12 -4.66 -6.24
CA ALA A 25 -8.77 -4.40 -6.72
C ALA A 25 -7.77 -4.80 -5.63
N GLY A 26 -7.66 -6.11 -5.40
CA GLY A 26 -6.65 -6.75 -4.56
C GLY A 26 -6.39 -6.14 -3.17
N PRO A 27 -5.35 -6.62 -2.49
CA PRO A 27 -4.93 -6.01 -1.26
C PRO A 27 -4.22 -4.66 -1.51
N PRO A 28 -4.69 -3.56 -0.90
CA PRO A 28 -4.34 -2.18 -1.28
C PRO A 28 -2.87 -1.80 -1.20
N LEU A 29 -2.11 -2.37 -0.26
CA LEU A 29 -0.71 -2.00 -0.04
C LEU A 29 0.21 -2.65 -1.07
N LEU A 30 -0.20 -3.78 -1.65
CA LEU A 30 0.59 -4.55 -2.61
C LEU A 30 0.19 -4.34 -4.07
N CYS A 31 -1.11 -4.38 -4.36
CA CYS A 31 -1.61 -4.50 -5.73
C CYS A 31 -1.60 -3.20 -6.54
N ASP A 32 -1.53 -2.06 -5.86
CA ASP A 32 -1.55 -0.75 -6.47
C ASP A 32 -0.14 -0.12 -6.36
N PRO A 33 0.67 -0.09 -7.44
CA PRO A 33 1.91 0.67 -7.45
C PRO A 33 1.62 2.16 -7.26
N PHE A 34 2.45 2.86 -6.49
CA PHE A 34 2.26 4.30 -6.30
C PHE A 34 3.01 5.09 -7.38
N ASP A 35 2.37 6.11 -7.92
CA ASP A 35 3.02 7.08 -8.79
C ASP A 35 3.93 7.98 -7.94
N THR A 36 5.24 7.86 -8.16
CA THR A 36 6.27 8.62 -7.44
C THR A 36 6.69 9.90 -8.18
N ALA A 37 6.04 10.24 -9.30
CA ALA A 37 6.41 11.31 -10.22
C ALA A 37 7.90 11.32 -10.59
N GLY A 38 8.50 10.12 -10.70
CA GLY A 38 9.92 9.94 -11.02
C GLY A 38 10.87 9.93 -9.82
N ALA A 39 10.38 10.06 -8.58
CA ALA A 39 11.23 9.85 -7.42
C ALA A 39 11.76 8.39 -7.39
N PRO A 40 13.06 8.17 -7.13
CA PRO A 40 13.66 6.85 -7.19
C PRO A 40 13.02 5.85 -6.22
N SER A 41 13.01 4.58 -6.61
CA SER A 41 12.61 3.44 -5.76
C SER A 41 13.47 2.22 -6.10
N LEU A 42 13.26 1.11 -5.39
CA LEU A 42 13.96 -0.15 -5.67
C LEU A 42 13.72 -0.59 -7.12
N ALA A 43 14.74 -1.16 -7.76
CA ALA A 43 14.62 -1.69 -9.11
C ALA A 43 13.43 -2.67 -9.22
N TRP A 44 12.75 -2.66 -10.36
CA TRP A 44 11.50 -3.39 -10.58
C TRP A 44 11.44 -3.92 -12.00
N GLY A 45 10.82 -5.08 -12.21
CA GLY A 45 10.96 -5.87 -13.43
C GLY A 45 9.96 -5.53 -14.55
N GLY A 46 8.83 -4.90 -14.23
CA GLY A 46 7.81 -4.53 -15.21
C GLY A 46 6.76 -3.59 -14.63
N ASP A 47 5.70 -3.28 -15.38
CA ASP A 47 4.75 -2.22 -14.98
C ASP A 47 3.66 -2.68 -14.01
N ARG A 48 3.57 -4.00 -13.74
CA ARG A 48 2.56 -4.56 -12.82
C ARG A 48 3.13 -4.79 -11.42
N TRP A 49 2.23 -4.77 -10.45
CA TRP A 49 2.57 -4.98 -9.03
C TRP A 49 3.19 -6.34 -8.71
N ASN A 50 2.94 -7.36 -9.55
CA ASN A 50 3.40 -8.74 -9.39
C ASN A 50 4.54 -9.08 -10.37
N GLN A 51 5.29 -8.08 -10.83
CA GLN A 51 6.46 -8.26 -11.71
C GLN A 51 7.74 -7.73 -11.06
N PRO A 52 8.14 -8.27 -9.89
CA PRO A 52 9.44 -7.95 -9.31
C PRO A 52 10.57 -8.41 -10.23
N LEU A 53 11.72 -7.77 -10.08
CA LEU A 53 12.94 -8.18 -10.76
C LEU A 53 13.40 -9.53 -10.18
N ALA A 54 13.37 -10.59 -11.00
CA ALA A 54 13.58 -11.97 -10.53
C ALA A 54 14.98 -12.19 -9.91
N ASP A 55 16.00 -11.55 -10.48
CA ASP A 55 17.41 -11.59 -10.09
C ASP A 55 17.81 -10.43 -9.17
N TYR A 56 16.85 -9.79 -8.49
CA TYR A 56 17.15 -8.74 -7.53
C TYR A 56 18.09 -9.24 -6.41
N ASP A 57 19.19 -8.54 -6.19
CA ASP A 57 20.19 -8.80 -5.14
C ASP A 57 19.61 -8.52 -3.74
N LEU A 58 19.16 -9.59 -3.06
CA LEU A 58 18.56 -9.52 -1.72
C LEU A 58 19.55 -9.09 -0.64
N ASP A 59 20.85 -9.36 -0.80
CA ASP A 59 21.85 -8.98 0.21
C ASP A 59 22.05 -7.47 0.27
N ARG A 60 21.73 -6.76 -0.81
CA ARG A 60 21.71 -5.29 -0.85
C ARG A 60 20.37 -4.68 -0.47
N LEU A 61 19.31 -5.47 -0.29
CA LEU A 61 17.95 -4.97 -0.11
C LEU A 61 17.88 -3.93 1.00
N ALA A 62 18.33 -4.28 2.21
CA ALA A 62 18.16 -3.41 3.37
C ALA A 62 18.93 -2.09 3.24
N THR A 63 20.16 -2.15 2.74
CA THR A 63 21.00 -0.96 2.55
C THR A 63 20.43 -0.04 1.45
N ARG A 64 19.92 -0.60 0.35
CA ARG A 64 19.29 0.18 -0.72
C ARG A 64 17.97 0.80 -0.28
N THR A 65 17.16 0.06 0.47
CA THR A 65 15.91 0.58 1.03
C THR A 65 16.18 1.79 1.91
N GLU A 66 17.12 1.72 2.85
CA GLU A 66 17.43 2.88 3.71
C GLU A 66 17.95 4.09 2.95
N ALA A 67 18.80 3.90 1.94
CA ALA A 67 19.29 4.99 1.10
C ALA A 67 18.15 5.72 0.36
N LEU A 68 17.08 5.00 0.01
CA LEU A 68 15.88 5.54 -0.63
C LEU A 68 14.86 6.10 0.35
N LEU A 69 15.10 6.00 1.67
CA LEU A 69 14.24 6.55 2.72
C LEU A 69 14.89 7.74 3.43
N ALA A 70 15.75 8.47 2.71
CA ALA A 70 16.43 9.69 3.17
C ALA A 70 15.42 10.74 3.66
N ALA A 71 15.82 11.67 4.53
CA ALA A 71 14.90 12.58 5.24
C ALA A 71 13.97 13.38 4.31
N ASP A 72 14.44 13.79 3.14
CA ASP A 72 13.73 14.56 2.13
C ASP A 72 12.86 13.70 1.19
N THR A 73 12.89 12.37 1.31
CA THR A 73 12.06 11.47 0.50
C THR A 73 10.57 11.69 0.83
N PRO A 74 9.73 12.00 -0.17
CA PRO A 74 8.29 12.16 0.05
C PRO A 74 7.61 10.87 0.51
N VAL A 75 6.57 10.99 1.33
CA VAL A 75 5.85 9.84 1.94
C VAL A 75 5.37 8.82 0.90
N ILE A 76 4.80 9.25 -0.23
CA ILE A 76 4.36 8.36 -1.30
C ILE A 76 5.53 7.57 -1.92
N ALA A 77 6.70 8.19 -2.11
CA ALA A 77 7.88 7.49 -2.64
C ALA A 77 8.45 6.48 -1.61
N ARG A 78 8.34 6.80 -0.30
CA ARG A 78 8.64 5.84 0.77
C ARG A 78 7.73 4.64 0.70
N MET A 79 6.42 4.86 0.53
CA MET A 79 5.42 3.79 0.42
C MET A 79 5.74 2.85 -0.74
N GLU A 80 6.06 3.35 -1.93
CA GLU A 80 6.44 2.51 -3.07
C GLU A 80 7.73 1.73 -2.81
N THR A 81 8.72 2.37 -2.20
CA THR A 81 9.99 1.72 -1.82
C THR A 81 9.76 0.59 -0.83
N LEU A 82 8.95 0.82 0.21
CA LEU A 82 8.62 -0.16 1.23
C LEU A 82 7.73 -1.27 0.68
N ARG A 83 6.82 -0.96 -0.26
CA ARG A 83 6.03 -1.95 -0.98
C ARG A 83 6.90 -2.94 -1.73
N ARG A 84 7.81 -2.44 -2.57
CA ARG A 84 8.78 -3.27 -3.29
C ARG A 84 9.68 -4.03 -2.31
N ALA A 85 10.11 -3.38 -1.23
CA ALA A 85 10.97 -4.01 -0.23
C ALA A 85 10.29 -5.18 0.48
N ALA A 86 9.01 -5.05 0.84
CA ALA A 86 8.23 -6.13 1.45
C ALA A 86 8.08 -7.32 0.50
N ILE A 87 7.82 -7.06 -0.79
CA ILE A 87 7.75 -8.11 -1.81
C ILE A 87 9.08 -8.85 -1.93
N TYR A 88 10.21 -8.14 -2.05
CA TYR A 88 11.53 -8.79 -2.11
C TYR A 88 11.90 -9.52 -0.82
N ALA A 89 11.65 -8.92 0.34
CA ALA A 89 11.99 -9.49 1.63
C ALA A 89 11.17 -10.74 1.97
N SER A 90 9.95 -10.86 1.43
CA SER A 90 9.06 -11.99 1.68
C SER A 90 9.64 -13.35 1.27
N ARG A 91 10.65 -13.34 0.40
CA ARG A 91 11.37 -14.52 -0.12
C ARG A 91 12.28 -15.18 0.90
N ASP A 92 12.81 -14.40 1.85
CA ASP A 92 13.79 -14.85 2.83
C ASP A 92 13.50 -14.17 4.18
N GLY A 93 13.02 -14.98 5.13
CA GLY A 93 12.71 -14.50 6.47
C GLY A 93 13.88 -13.85 7.21
N ARG A 94 15.13 -14.22 6.88
CA ARG A 94 16.34 -13.56 7.41
C ARG A 94 16.43 -12.13 6.90
N ILE A 95 16.21 -11.92 5.59
CA ILE A 95 16.24 -10.59 4.97
C ILE A 95 15.10 -9.72 5.51
N ALA A 96 13.90 -10.27 5.66
CA ALA A 96 12.77 -9.55 6.27
C ALA A 96 13.08 -9.07 7.70
N ARG A 97 13.64 -9.94 8.55
CA ARG A 97 14.07 -9.57 9.91
C ARG A 97 15.19 -8.54 9.91
N GLN A 98 16.17 -8.68 9.01
CA GLN A 98 17.27 -7.72 8.90
C GLN A 98 16.76 -6.33 8.54
N LEU A 99 15.85 -6.22 7.56
CA LEU A 99 15.28 -4.94 7.17
C LEU A 99 14.42 -4.34 8.30
N ALA A 100 13.54 -5.14 8.92
CA ALA A 100 12.75 -4.68 10.07
C ALA A 100 13.64 -4.14 11.21
N SER A 101 14.70 -4.86 11.57
CA SER A 101 15.65 -4.43 12.60
C SER A 101 16.35 -3.09 12.26
N ARG A 102 16.68 -2.86 10.98
CA ARG A 102 17.28 -1.59 10.55
C ARG A 102 16.28 -0.43 10.58
N LEU A 103 15.03 -0.67 10.17
CA LEU A 103 13.96 0.32 10.32
C LEU A 103 13.71 0.67 11.79
N ASP A 104 13.80 -0.30 12.71
CA ASP A 104 13.67 -0.07 14.15
C ASP A 104 14.87 0.69 14.73
N ALA A 105 16.08 0.40 14.26
CA ALA A 105 17.26 1.16 14.63
C ALA A 105 17.13 2.65 14.23
N ARG A 106 16.47 2.95 13.11
CA ARG A 106 16.18 4.34 12.69
C ARG A 106 15.22 5.05 13.65
N ILE A 107 14.24 4.33 14.22
CA ILE A 107 13.36 4.89 15.26
C ILE A 107 14.17 5.26 16.51
N ALA A 108 15.09 4.39 16.94
CA ALA A 108 15.94 4.62 18.10
C ALA A 108 16.96 5.75 17.88
N ALA A 109 17.48 5.90 16.66
CA ALA A 109 18.48 6.91 16.30
C ALA A 109 17.88 8.28 15.93
N ALA A 110 16.54 8.41 15.87
CA ALA A 110 15.89 9.65 15.44
C ALA A 110 16.17 10.81 16.40
N GLY A 111 16.86 11.85 15.91
CA GLY A 111 17.24 13.02 16.70
C GLY A 111 16.18 14.12 16.81
N SER A 112 15.04 13.99 16.12
CA SER A 112 13.94 14.97 16.13
C SER A 112 12.58 14.29 16.07
N GLY A 113 11.52 15.02 16.42
CA GLY A 113 10.15 14.54 16.31
C GLY A 113 9.76 14.18 14.87
N ASP A 114 10.19 14.98 13.90
CA ASP A 114 9.94 14.72 12.48
C ASP A 114 10.67 13.47 11.96
N ALA A 115 11.96 13.35 12.28
CA ALA A 115 12.74 12.16 11.93
C ALA A 115 12.14 10.88 12.56
N LYS A 116 11.65 11.00 13.81
CA LYS A 116 10.99 9.90 14.51
C LYS A 116 9.64 9.55 13.88
N ALA A 117 8.87 10.54 13.43
CA ALA A 117 7.62 10.32 12.71
C ALA A 117 7.86 9.52 11.43
N LEU A 118 8.85 9.91 10.63
CA LEU A 118 9.20 9.21 9.39
C LEU A 118 9.75 7.79 9.66
N ALA A 119 10.58 7.60 10.68
CA ALA A 119 11.09 6.27 11.03
C ALA A 119 9.98 5.34 11.53
N LEU A 120 9.06 5.84 12.36
CA LEU A 120 7.88 5.10 12.80
C LEU A 120 6.98 4.73 11.62
N PHE A 121 6.75 5.69 10.71
CA PHE A 121 5.98 5.46 9.49
C PHE A 121 6.61 4.37 8.62
N ASP A 122 7.91 4.49 8.31
CA ASP A 122 8.61 3.54 7.45
C ASP A 122 8.53 2.12 8.02
N SER A 123 8.78 1.97 9.33
CA SER A 123 8.74 0.68 9.98
C SER A 123 7.33 0.10 10.08
N GLY A 124 6.33 0.93 10.40
CA GLY A 124 4.93 0.52 10.46
C GLY A 124 4.39 0.09 9.09
N TYR A 125 4.63 0.89 8.06
CA TYR A 125 4.16 0.60 6.70
C TYR A 125 4.79 -0.67 6.12
N PHE A 126 6.07 -0.93 6.41
CA PHE A 126 6.72 -2.18 6.03
C PHE A 126 6.04 -3.41 6.65
N LEU A 127 5.75 -3.38 7.96
CA LEU A 127 5.09 -4.48 8.66
C LEU A 127 3.67 -4.72 8.12
N GLU A 128 2.90 -3.67 7.88
CA GLU A 128 1.55 -3.80 7.29
C GLU A 128 1.58 -4.37 5.88
N THR A 129 2.58 -3.99 5.10
CA THR A 129 2.76 -4.57 3.76
C THR A 129 3.14 -6.06 3.84
N LEU A 130 4.02 -6.45 4.77
CA LEU A 130 4.34 -7.86 5.01
C LEU A 130 3.12 -8.65 5.51
N GLN A 131 2.29 -8.07 6.36
CA GLN A 131 1.04 -8.67 6.81
C GLN A 131 0.14 -8.95 5.61
N GLU A 132 0.09 -8.04 4.64
CA GLU A 132 -0.69 -8.24 3.43
C GLU A 132 -0.11 -9.33 2.50
N VAL A 133 1.22 -9.46 2.42
CA VAL A 133 1.86 -10.60 1.74
C VAL A 133 1.44 -11.90 2.41
N VAL A 134 1.42 -11.93 3.74
CA VAL A 134 0.94 -13.05 4.54
C VAL A 134 -0.57 -13.25 4.38
N ARG A 135 -1.39 -12.28 4.00
CA ARG A 135 -2.82 -12.52 3.68
C ARG A 135 -2.98 -13.13 2.28
N LEU A 136 -2.05 -12.86 1.37
CA LEU A 136 -2.07 -13.31 -0.03
C LEU A 136 -1.56 -14.74 -0.28
N GLN A 137 -1.31 -15.56 0.75
CA GLN A 137 -0.57 -16.86 0.73
C GLN A 137 -0.88 -17.83 -0.43
N SER A 138 -2.04 -17.67 -1.08
CA SER A 138 -2.48 -18.45 -2.23
C SER A 138 -2.00 -17.93 -3.59
N TYR A 139 -1.31 -16.78 -3.64
CA TYR A 139 -0.90 -16.14 -4.89
C TYR A 139 0.57 -16.42 -5.20
N ASP A 140 0.80 -17.25 -6.22
CA ASP A 140 2.13 -17.40 -6.83
C ASP A 140 2.50 -16.08 -7.51
N MET A 141 3.49 -15.37 -6.97
CA MET A 141 4.04 -14.17 -7.59
C MET A 141 5.23 -14.58 -8.48
N PRO A 142 5.07 -14.55 -9.83
CA PRO A 142 6.17 -14.89 -10.72
C PRO A 142 7.39 -13.99 -10.44
N GLY A 143 8.56 -14.59 -10.25
CA GLY A 143 9.81 -13.87 -9.96
C GLY A 143 10.08 -13.58 -8.48
N VAL A 144 9.10 -13.74 -7.58
CA VAL A 144 9.35 -13.74 -6.12
C VAL A 144 9.78 -15.13 -5.67
N GLY A 145 9.12 -16.17 -6.16
CA GLY A 145 9.30 -17.52 -5.63
C GLY A 145 8.55 -17.71 -4.30
N PRO A 146 8.83 -18.81 -3.57
CA PRO A 146 8.08 -19.15 -2.37
C PRO A 146 8.28 -18.10 -1.27
N VAL A 147 7.16 -17.69 -0.64
CA VAL A 147 7.17 -16.79 0.52
C VAL A 147 7.47 -17.58 1.79
N ASP A 148 8.43 -17.11 2.59
CA ASP A 148 8.74 -17.66 3.92
C ASP A 148 7.70 -17.21 4.97
N THR A 149 6.48 -17.71 4.80
CA THR A 149 5.31 -17.30 5.56
C THR A 149 5.46 -17.54 7.06
N ALA A 150 6.15 -18.62 7.44
CA ALA A 150 6.39 -18.95 8.86
C ALA A 150 7.27 -17.88 9.51
N ALA A 151 8.36 -17.49 8.86
CA ALA A 151 9.22 -16.43 9.36
C ALA A 151 8.52 -15.07 9.40
N LEU A 152 7.71 -14.73 8.37
CA LEU A 152 6.96 -13.48 8.36
C LEU A 152 5.94 -13.42 9.51
N ARG A 153 5.17 -14.49 9.76
CA ARG A 153 4.26 -14.55 10.91
C ARG A 153 4.98 -14.38 12.24
N ALA A 154 6.16 -14.97 12.41
CA ALA A 154 6.96 -14.83 13.62
C ALA A 154 7.50 -13.41 13.82
N LEU A 155 7.80 -12.69 12.73
CA LEU A 155 8.17 -11.28 12.77
C LEU A 155 6.96 -10.40 13.15
N LEU A 156 5.82 -10.62 12.49
CA LEU A 156 4.58 -9.83 12.66
C LEU A 156 3.92 -10.03 14.03
N ALA A 157 4.21 -11.13 14.72
CA ALA A 157 3.72 -11.35 16.09
C ALA A 157 4.37 -10.43 17.14
N GLN A 158 5.46 -9.72 16.80
CA GLN A 158 6.22 -8.91 17.76
C GLN A 158 5.64 -7.51 17.95
N GLU A 159 5.12 -6.90 16.89
CA GLU A 159 4.60 -5.54 16.95
C GLU A 159 3.58 -5.26 15.84
N ASP A 160 2.62 -4.39 16.15
CA ASP A 160 1.57 -3.94 15.25
C ASP A 160 2.05 -2.73 14.42
N GLY A 161 2.04 -2.87 13.09
CA GLY A 161 2.49 -1.84 12.16
C GLY A 161 1.56 -0.63 12.15
N SER A 162 0.25 -0.85 12.23
CA SER A 162 -0.76 0.21 12.31
C SER A 162 -0.57 1.08 13.55
N ALA A 163 -0.21 0.49 14.70
CA ALA A 163 0.10 1.23 15.92
C ALA A 163 1.38 2.09 15.79
N ARG A 164 2.33 1.72 14.93
CA ARG A 164 3.49 2.58 14.60
C ARG A 164 3.08 3.75 13.72
N ILE A 165 2.20 3.52 12.74
CA ILE A 165 1.65 4.58 11.87
C ILE A 165 0.84 5.58 12.70
N ASP A 166 0.02 5.13 13.66
CA ASP A 166 -0.72 6.02 14.56
C ASP A 166 0.22 6.90 15.39
N ARG A 167 1.32 6.34 15.90
CA ARG A 167 2.36 7.12 16.59
C ARG A 167 3.07 8.11 15.67
N ALA A 168 3.32 7.76 14.41
CA ALA A 168 3.86 8.69 13.41
C ALA A 168 2.90 9.87 13.16
N LEU A 169 1.60 9.57 13.01
CA LEU A 169 0.55 10.57 12.84
C LEU A 169 0.34 11.44 14.08
N ALA A 170 0.63 10.94 15.29
CA ALA A 170 0.62 11.79 16.49
C ALA A 170 1.72 12.86 16.45
N LEU A 171 2.85 12.58 15.78
CA LEU A 171 3.96 13.52 15.60
C LEU A 171 3.78 14.43 14.37
N ARG A 172 3.05 13.96 13.34
CA ARG A 172 2.70 14.71 12.13
C ARG A 172 1.17 14.63 11.86
N PRO A 173 0.34 15.28 12.70
CA PRO A 173 -1.12 15.11 12.65
C PRO A 173 -1.75 15.62 11.35
N ASP A 174 -1.12 16.61 10.71
CA ASP A 174 -1.62 17.31 9.54
C ASP A 174 -0.99 16.81 8.23
N ASP A 175 -0.22 15.72 8.25
CA ASP A 175 0.39 15.15 7.05
C ASP A 175 -0.63 14.36 6.22
N PRO A 176 -1.08 14.87 5.06
CA PRO A 176 -2.14 14.23 4.30
C PRO A 176 -1.68 12.94 3.61
N SER A 177 -0.38 12.81 3.31
CA SER A 177 0.20 11.61 2.70
C SER A 177 0.34 10.47 3.71
N MET A 178 0.66 10.76 4.98
CA MET A 178 0.58 9.74 6.04
C MET A 178 -0.87 9.33 6.33
N ARG A 179 -1.83 10.25 6.20
CA ARG A 179 -3.27 9.92 6.31
C ARG A 179 -3.71 9.02 5.15
N PHE A 180 -3.20 9.25 3.94
CA PHE A 180 -3.46 8.38 2.80
C PHE A 180 -3.00 6.94 3.08
N ALA A 181 -1.78 6.76 3.55
CA ALA A 181 -1.26 5.45 3.96
C ALA A 181 -2.12 4.80 5.05
N ALA A 182 -2.48 5.54 6.10
CA ALA A 182 -3.33 5.03 7.18
C ALA A 182 -4.73 4.60 6.70
N ALA A 183 -5.29 5.28 5.70
CA ALA A 183 -6.55 4.87 5.08
C ALA A 183 -6.41 3.53 4.33
N LEU A 184 -5.30 3.33 3.59
CA LEU A 184 -5.03 2.07 2.91
C LEU A 184 -4.82 0.92 3.89
N VAL A 185 -4.04 1.14 4.96
CA VAL A 185 -3.83 0.14 6.02
C VAL A 185 -5.15 -0.19 6.72
N ALA A 186 -5.96 0.81 7.06
CA ALA A 186 -7.27 0.57 7.65
C ALA A 186 -8.20 -0.24 6.72
N ARG A 187 -8.14 -0.02 5.40
CA ARG A 187 -8.85 -0.86 4.43
C ARG A 187 -8.31 -2.29 4.43
N ALA A 188 -6.99 -2.46 4.43
CA ALA A 188 -6.33 -3.77 4.48
C ALA A 188 -6.74 -4.58 5.72
N ASP A 189 -6.91 -3.91 6.86
CA ASP A 189 -7.32 -4.49 8.15
C ASP A 189 -8.84 -4.54 8.35
N GLN A 190 -9.63 -4.13 7.36
CA GLN A 190 -11.09 -4.06 7.45
C GLN A 190 -11.61 -3.13 8.57
N ARG A 191 -10.84 -2.11 8.95
CA ARG A 191 -11.18 -1.07 9.95
C ARG A 191 -11.89 0.13 9.31
N ALA A 192 -13.04 -0.13 8.67
CA ALA A 192 -13.73 0.83 7.80
C ALA A 192 -13.95 2.24 8.40
N GLY A 193 -14.37 2.33 9.68
CA GLY A 193 -14.62 3.62 10.33
C GLY A 193 -13.39 4.50 10.50
N ALA A 194 -12.25 3.92 10.87
CA ALA A 194 -10.97 4.64 10.95
C ALA A 194 -10.46 5.03 9.56
N GLY A 195 -10.64 4.15 8.57
CA GLY A 195 -10.23 4.38 7.19
C GLY A 195 -10.90 5.61 6.55
N ALA A 196 -12.20 5.80 6.76
CA ALA A 196 -12.94 6.92 6.19
C ALA A 196 -12.44 8.29 6.70
N ALA A 197 -12.14 8.40 8.00
CA ALA A 197 -11.62 9.64 8.59
C ALA A 197 -10.22 9.98 8.05
N HIS A 198 -9.36 8.98 7.88
CA HIS A 198 -8.06 9.16 7.25
C HIS A 198 -8.17 9.55 5.77
N ALA A 199 -9.06 8.87 5.02
CA ALA A 199 -9.31 9.15 3.62
C ALA A 199 -9.79 10.60 3.40
N GLN A 200 -10.70 11.08 4.24
CA GLN A 200 -11.18 12.47 4.17
C GLN A 200 -10.04 13.47 4.37
N ARG A 201 -9.18 13.27 5.37
CA ARG A 201 -8.04 14.17 5.65
C ARG A 201 -6.99 14.12 4.54
N ALA A 202 -6.73 12.95 3.97
CA ALA A 202 -5.85 12.81 2.82
C ALA A 202 -6.39 13.62 1.62
N ARG A 203 -7.69 13.49 1.30
CA ARG A 203 -8.33 14.23 0.20
C ARG A 203 -8.27 15.74 0.40
N ALA A 204 -8.51 16.21 1.63
CA ALA A 204 -8.43 17.64 1.95
C ALA A 204 -7.04 18.24 1.71
N GLY A 205 -5.96 17.46 1.84
CA GLY A 205 -4.60 17.91 1.58
C GLY A 205 -4.06 17.60 0.19
N ALA A 206 -4.80 16.86 -0.65
CA ALA A 206 -4.29 16.38 -1.94
C ALA A 206 -3.95 17.52 -2.91
N GLU A 207 -4.70 18.63 -2.91
CA GLU A 207 -4.42 19.78 -3.77
C GLU A 207 -3.05 20.43 -3.48
N GLY A 208 -2.55 20.30 -2.24
CA GLY A 208 -1.26 20.83 -1.81
C GLY A 208 -0.08 19.87 -1.98
N ASP A 209 -0.32 18.61 -2.33
CA ASP A 209 0.70 17.56 -2.48
C ASP A 209 0.49 16.83 -3.80
N ARG A 210 1.32 17.15 -4.80
CA ARG A 210 1.23 16.57 -6.14
C ARG A 210 1.33 15.04 -6.13
N LEU A 211 2.20 14.46 -5.31
CA LEU A 211 2.32 13.00 -5.27
C LEU A 211 1.06 12.39 -4.68
N LEU A 212 0.53 12.98 -3.62
CA LEU A 212 -0.76 12.54 -3.07
C LEU A 212 -1.88 12.65 -4.10
N ALA A 213 -1.98 13.76 -4.83
CA ALA A 213 -3.00 13.96 -5.86
C ALA A 213 -3.00 12.88 -6.94
N LEU A 214 -1.82 12.41 -7.36
CA LEU A 214 -1.68 11.33 -8.35
C LEU A 214 -2.19 9.98 -7.83
N ASN A 215 -2.17 9.79 -6.51
CA ASN A 215 -2.47 8.51 -5.86
C ASN A 215 -3.82 8.51 -5.11
N ILE A 216 -4.48 9.66 -4.98
CA ILE A 216 -5.69 9.80 -4.15
C ILE A 216 -6.85 8.92 -4.61
N GLY A 217 -6.88 8.54 -5.89
CA GLY A 217 -7.87 7.62 -6.45
C GLY A 217 -7.79 6.18 -5.89
N LEU A 218 -6.67 5.81 -5.25
CA LEU A 218 -6.47 4.46 -4.69
C LEU A 218 -7.26 4.23 -3.38
N ILE A 219 -7.70 5.29 -2.71
CA ILE A 219 -8.60 5.20 -1.56
C ILE A 219 -10.05 5.38 -2.03
N SER A 220 -10.84 4.31 -1.94
CA SER A 220 -12.25 4.29 -2.36
C SER A 220 -13.06 5.44 -1.74
N PRO A 221 -13.99 6.08 -2.49
CA PRO A 221 -14.77 7.23 -2.03
C PRO A 221 -15.43 7.02 -0.67
#